data_AF-A0A8T4KYC3-F1
#
_entry.id   AF-A0A8T4KYC3-F1
#
_cell.length_a   1.000
_cell.length_b   1.000
_cell.length_c   1.000
_cell.angle_alpha   90.00
_cell.angle_beta   90.00
_cell.angle_gamma   90.00
#
_symmetry.space_group_name_H-M   'P 1'
#
loop_
_entity.id
_entity.type
_entity.pdbx_description
1 polymer ?
#
loop_
_entity_poly.entity_id
_entity_poly.type
_entity_poly.pdbx_seq_one_letter_code
_entity_poly.pdbx_strand_id
1 'polypeptide(L)'
;MGISETLSGFYAKLEDKFYGIADFFDSKGIPVNSAIDWVEDKGIPAFPLTIAAIVVVVALLYGFVFAATQQVTVVFDLKDNNGNALSQVRVSAVNSAGNNVPLGKTSFKDGEDVTLAGVPVGGTIKFSSQKEGYIDGKFSLQVSGTENLALLRMKKDVQTIVGQISLVDTETGDPVGEAQVIATLSDKSTVECNAGESIGAYECVGVLEGDSAKVDVRTSNFEDSSFTVSFFEGSVSEFELQPKASAAEGKSSLIIRVVDSATEQRVQGATIRIFDADDEGLI
;
A
#
# COMPACT_ATOMS: atom_id res chain seq x y z
N MET A 1 -17.87 -39.14 57.45
CA MET A 1 -17.09 -37.93 57.79
C MET A 1 -17.61 -36.81 56.93
N GLY A 2 -18.30 -35.88 57.56
CA GLY A 2 -19.12 -34.88 56.88
C GLY A 2 -18.28 -33.69 56.42
N ILE A 3 -18.67 -33.09 55.30
CA ILE A 3 -18.08 -31.87 54.75
C ILE A 3 -17.97 -30.73 55.81
N SER A 4 -18.88 -30.74 56.80
CA SER A 4 -18.88 -29.80 57.94
C SER A 4 -17.66 -29.94 58.86
N GLU A 5 -17.21 -31.15 59.19
CA GLU A 5 -16.02 -31.35 60.06
C GLU A 5 -14.75 -30.89 59.35
N THR A 6 -14.66 -31.16 58.03
CA THR A 6 -13.54 -30.69 57.20
C THR A 6 -13.51 -29.18 57.03
N LEU A 7 -14.67 -28.52 56.93
CA LEU A 7 -14.77 -27.06 56.82
C LEU A 7 -14.45 -26.35 58.14
N SER A 8 -14.92 -26.88 59.27
CA SER A 8 -14.63 -26.33 60.60
C SER A 8 -13.13 -26.42 60.92
N GLY A 9 -12.50 -27.58 60.65
CA GLY A 9 -11.06 -27.74 60.83
C GLY A 9 -10.21 -26.88 59.88
N PHE A 10 -10.74 -26.51 58.72
CA PHE A 10 -10.10 -25.56 57.82
C PHE A 10 -10.25 -24.12 58.30
N TYR A 11 -11.43 -23.73 58.77
CA TYR A 11 -11.70 -22.41 59.33
C TYR A 11 -10.82 -22.11 60.55
N ALA A 12 -10.77 -23.02 61.53
CA ALA A 12 -9.93 -22.86 62.72
C ALA A 12 -8.45 -22.65 62.36
N LYS A 13 -7.94 -23.41 61.37
CA LYS A 13 -6.55 -23.24 60.88
C LYS A 13 -6.29 -21.90 60.19
N LEU A 14 -7.30 -21.31 59.54
CA LEU A 14 -7.17 -19.98 58.93
C LEU A 14 -7.23 -18.89 59.99
N GLU A 15 -8.09 -19.05 60.99
CA GLU A 15 -8.24 -18.15 62.13
C GLU A 15 -6.96 -18.11 62.98
N ASP A 16 -6.39 -19.28 63.32
CA ASP A 16 -5.12 -19.38 64.04
C ASP A 16 -3.99 -18.65 63.30
N LYS A 17 -3.94 -18.79 61.96
CA LYS A 17 -2.97 -18.09 61.13
C LYS A 17 -3.23 -16.60 61.04
N PHE A 18 -4.49 -16.20 61.02
CA PHE A 18 -4.87 -14.80 60.98
C PHE A 18 -4.39 -14.06 62.24
N TYR A 19 -4.71 -14.58 63.42
CA TYR A 19 -4.24 -13.98 64.68
C TYR A 19 -2.71 -14.06 64.79
N GLY A 20 -2.09 -15.17 64.37
CA GLY A 20 -0.62 -15.25 64.31
C GLY A 20 0.04 -14.22 63.38
N ILE A 21 -0.62 -13.84 62.28
CA ILE A 21 -0.16 -12.75 61.39
C ILE A 21 -0.40 -11.38 62.06
N ALA A 22 -1.54 -11.18 62.71
CA ALA A 22 -1.84 -9.94 63.43
C ALA A 22 -0.79 -9.67 64.53
N ASP A 23 -0.48 -10.68 65.34
CA ASP A 23 0.55 -10.62 66.38
C ASP A 23 1.94 -10.36 65.80
N PHE A 24 2.25 -10.95 64.64
CA PHE A 24 3.51 -10.67 63.95
C PHE A 24 3.63 -9.19 63.57
N PHE A 25 2.58 -8.57 63.01
CA PHE A 25 2.60 -7.15 62.65
C PHE A 25 2.60 -6.23 63.88
N ASP A 26 1.89 -6.60 64.93
CA ASP A 26 1.87 -5.89 66.21
C ASP A 26 3.27 -5.89 66.85
N SER A 27 3.97 -7.03 66.81
CA SER A 27 5.37 -7.15 67.25
C SER A 27 6.36 -6.28 66.45
N LYS A 28 5.98 -5.85 65.24
CA LYS A 28 6.74 -4.93 64.39
C LYS A 28 6.31 -3.47 64.56
N GLY A 29 5.43 -3.18 65.51
CA GLY A 29 4.96 -1.83 65.82
C GLY A 29 3.81 -1.34 64.94
N ILE A 30 3.16 -2.23 64.18
CA ILE A 30 1.93 -1.91 63.44
C ILE A 30 0.75 -2.41 64.30
N PRO A 31 -0.06 -1.52 64.92
CA PRO A 31 -1.06 -1.91 65.92
C PRO A 31 -2.30 -2.57 65.29
N VAL A 32 -2.14 -3.77 64.75
CA VAL A 32 -3.23 -4.52 64.09
C VAL A 32 -4.24 -5.02 65.12
N ASN A 33 -3.77 -5.47 66.29
CA ASN A 33 -4.61 -5.97 67.36
C ASN A 33 -5.54 -4.89 67.91
N SER A 34 -5.07 -3.65 68.06
CA SER A 34 -5.94 -2.52 68.47
C SER A 34 -7.09 -2.25 67.48
N ALA A 35 -6.89 -2.51 66.18
CA ALA A 35 -7.94 -2.38 65.18
C ALA A 35 -8.92 -3.57 65.21
N ILE A 36 -8.41 -4.78 65.48
CA ILE A 36 -9.23 -5.99 65.69
C ILE A 36 -10.13 -5.81 66.92
N ASP A 37 -9.54 -5.45 68.06
CA ASP A 37 -10.25 -5.24 69.32
C ASP A 37 -11.37 -4.20 69.16
N TRP A 38 -11.10 -3.09 68.47
CA TRP A 38 -12.12 -2.06 68.22
C TRP A 38 -13.32 -2.56 67.39
N VAL A 39 -13.11 -3.51 66.48
CA VAL A 39 -14.18 -4.13 65.68
C VAL A 39 -14.94 -5.15 66.52
N GLU A 40 -14.23 -5.97 67.28
CA GLU A 40 -14.82 -7.02 68.14
C GLU A 40 -15.61 -6.41 69.32
N ASP A 41 -15.15 -5.28 69.88
CA ASP A 41 -15.86 -4.50 70.91
C ASP A 41 -17.24 -4.01 70.46
N LYS A 42 -17.45 -3.92 69.14
CA LYS A 42 -18.75 -3.59 68.53
C LYS A 42 -19.62 -4.82 68.25
N GLY A 43 -19.19 -6.00 68.66
CA GLY A 43 -19.86 -7.27 68.45
C GLY A 43 -19.73 -7.81 67.03
N ILE A 44 -18.77 -7.31 66.24
CA ILE A 44 -18.53 -7.78 64.87
C ILE A 44 -17.31 -8.72 64.90
N PRO A 45 -17.43 -9.99 64.48
CA PRO A 45 -16.28 -10.88 64.37
C PRO A 45 -15.25 -10.34 63.38
N ALA A 46 -14.06 -9.98 63.87
CA ALA A 46 -13.04 -9.31 63.05
C ALA A 46 -12.46 -10.23 61.96
N PHE A 47 -12.35 -11.54 62.22
CA PHE A 47 -11.80 -12.47 61.25
C PHE A 47 -12.64 -12.57 59.96
N PRO A 48 -13.96 -12.89 59.99
CA PRO A 48 -14.80 -12.87 58.78
C PRO A 48 -14.82 -11.53 58.07
N LEU A 49 -14.84 -10.41 58.83
CA LEU A 49 -14.81 -9.07 58.25
C LEU A 49 -13.51 -8.81 57.49
N THR A 50 -12.38 -9.24 58.06
CA THR A 50 -11.06 -9.06 57.44
C THR A 50 -10.92 -9.91 56.18
N ILE A 51 -11.40 -11.16 56.21
CA ILE A 51 -11.44 -12.00 55.01
C ILE A 51 -12.32 -11.37 53.92
N ALA A 52 -13.49 -10.83 54.27
CA ALA A 52 -14.35 -10.13 53.32
C ALA A 52 -13.64 -8.89 52.73
N ALA A 53 -12.95 -8.11 53.56
CA ALA A 53 -12.16 -6.96 53.11
C ALA A 53 -11.03 -7.38 52.17
N ILE A 54 -10.30 -8.46 52.47
CA ILE A 54 -9.27 -9.02 51.60
C ILE A 54 -9.86 -9.45 50.26
N VAL A 55 -11.01 -10.14 50.25
CA VAL A 55 -11.70 -10.54 49.01
C VAL A 55 -12.07 -9.31 48.17
N VAL A 56 -12.58 -8.25 48.79
CA VAL A 56 -12.88 -6.98 48.09
C VAL A 56 -11.61 -6.35 47.53
N VAL A 57 -10.52 -6.28 48.30
CA VAL A 57 -9.24 -5.75 47.82
C VAL A 57 -8.69 -6.59 46.66
N VAL A 58 -8.74 -7.92 46.76
CA VAL A 58 -8.32 -8.82 45.67
C VAL A 58 -9.20 -8.62 44.45
N ALA A 59 -10.52 -8.52 44.61
CA ALA A 59 -11.46 -8.27 43.51
C ALA A 59 -11.21 -6.90 42.84
N LEU A 60 -10.89 -5.86 43.62
CA LEU A 60 -10.54 -4.54 43.11
C LEU A 60 -9.19 -4.56 42.37
N LEU A 61 -8.18 -5.24 42.93
CA LEU A 61 -6.88 -5.41 42.27
C LEU A 61 -7.03 -6.21 40.97
N TYR A 62 -7.84 -7.26 40.97
CA TYR A 62 -8.15 -8.05 39.78
C TYR A 62 -8.91 -7.18 38.76
N GLY A 63 -9.94 -6.46 39.20
CA GLY A 63 -10.66 -5.51 38.36
C GLY A 63 -9.73 -4.47 37.74
N PHE A 64 -8.74 -3.95 38.47
CA PHE A 64 -7.78 -2.97 37.98
C PHE A 64 -6.81 -3.55 36.94
N VAL A 65 -6.30 -4.77 37.16
CA VAL A 65 -5.42 -5.45 36.21
C VAL A 65 -6.14 -5.78 34.90
N PHE A 66 -7.40 -6.19 34.96
CA PHE A 66 -8.16 -6.58 33.77
C PHE A 66 -8.85 -5.41 33.06
N ALA A 67 -9.26 -4.36 33.78
CA ALA A 67 -9.82 -3.14 33.18
C ALA A 67 -8.83 -2.43 32.24
N ALA A 68 -7.52 -2.67 32.39
CA ALA A 68 -6.49 -2.10 31.55
C ALA A 68 -6.35 -2.77 30.16
N THR A 69 -7.06 -3.88 29.90
CA THR A 69 -6.96 -4.62 28.64
C THR A 69 -8.06 -4.29 27.64
N GLN A 70 -8.40 -2.99 27.52
CA GLN A 70 -9.28 -2.57 26.43
C GLN A 70 -8.61 -2.86 25.09
N GLN A 71 -9.29 -3.68 24.30
CA GLN A 71 -8.91 -3.98 22.93
C GLN A 71 -9.57 -2.95 22.02
N VAL A 72 -8.77 -2.33 21.16
CA VAL A 72 -9.25 -1.36 20.17
C VAL A 72 -9.14 -2.00 18.81
N THR A 73 -10.26 -2.15 18.12
CA THR A 73 -10.29 -2.60 16.73
C THR A 73 -10.17 -1.38 15.81
N VAL A 74 -9.24 -1.46 14.88
CA VAL A 74 -9.04 -0.46 13.82
C VAL A 74 -9.30 -1.13 12.48
N VAL A 75 -10.21 -0.57 11.70
CA VAL A 75 -10.45 -0.97 10.30
C VAL A 75 -9.65 -0.06 9.39
N PHE A 76 -8.87 -0.61 8.46
CA PHE A 76 -8.08 0.17 7.52
C PHE A 76 -8.86 0.43 6.21
N ASP A 77 -9.04 1.70 5.84
CA ASP A 77 -9.50 2.11 4.51
C ASP A 77 -8.26 2.48 3.67
N LEU A 78 -7.71 1.49 2.96
CA LEU A 78 -6.46 1.55 2.20
C LEU A 78 -6.75 1.77 0.72
N LYS A 79 -6.65 3.02 0.26
CA LYS A 79 -6.89 3.34 -1.17
C LYS A 79 -5.79 4.21 -1.75
N ASP A 80 -5.65 4.14 -3.07
CA ASP A 80 -4.84 5.12 -3.80
C ASP A 80 -5.55 6.48 -3.91
N ASN A 81 -4.88 7.45 -4.54
CA ASN A 81 -5.44 8.78 -4.82
C ASN A 81 -6.60 8.78 -5.82
N ASN A 82 -6.84 7.67 -6.52
CA ASN A 82 -7.95 7.48 -7.46
C ASN A 82 -9.13 6.73 -6.84
N GLY A 83 -9.02 6.31 -5.57
CA GLY A 83 -10.04 5.55 -4.86
C GLY A 83 -10.01 4.05 -5.10
N ASN A 84 -8.99 3.52 -5.79
CA ASN A 84 -8.83 2.08 -5.96
C ASN A 84 -8.35 1.45 -4.65
N ALA A 85 -8.96 0.32 -4.29
CA ALA A 85 -8.57 -0.45 -3.12
C ALA A 85 -7.14 -1.00 -3.26
N LEU A 86 -6.35 -0.87 -2.20
CA LEU A 86 -4.99 -1.39 -2.12
C LEU A 86 -4.94 -2.70 -1.33
N SER A 87 -4.03 -3.57 -1.74
CA SER A 87 -3.69 -4.80 -1.03
C SER A 87 -2.20 -4.86 -0.73
N GLN A 88 -1.80 -5.72 0.20
CA GLN A 88 -0.40 -5.94 0.59
C GLN A 88 0.34 -4.69 1.09
N VAL A 89 -0.36 -3.71 1.65
CA VAL A 89 0.25 -2.50 2.21
C VAL A 89 0.94 -2.87 3.53
N ARG A 90 2.23 -2.56 3.66
CA ARG A 90 2.93 -2.76 4.93
C ARG A 90 2.58 -1.64 5.89
N VAL A 91 2.07 -1.97 7.07
CA VAL A 91 1.67 -0.97 8.08
C VAL A 91 2.46 -1.19 9.36
N SER A 92 2.98 -0.11 9.93
CA SER A 92 3.56 -0.06 11.27
C SER A 92 2.84 0.99 12.10
N ALA A 93 2.84 0.82 13.42
CA ALA A 93 2.16 1.70 14.35
C ALA A 93 3.04 2.00 15.56
N VAL A 94 3.05 3.25 15.99
CA VAL A 94 3.68 3.72 17.22
C VAL A 94 2.70 4.55 18.02
N ASN A 95 2.73 4.44 19.35
CA ASN A 95 1.89 5.26 20.22
C ASN A 95 2.50 6.66 20.45
N SER A 96 1.81 7.50 21.21
CA SER A 96 2.28 8.85 21.56
C SER A 96 3.62 8.87 22.31
N ALA A 97 3.97 7.80 23.02
CA ALA A 97 5.26 7.63 23.70
C ALA A 97 6.38 7.14 22.76
N GLY A 98 6.08 6.87 21.49
CA GLY A 98 7.04 6.36 20.51
C GLY A 98 7.27 4.84 20.59
N ASN A 99 6.52 4.12 21.42
CA ASN A 99 6.62 2.67 21.52
C ASN A 99 5.84 2.01 20.38
N ASN A 100 6.39 0.92 19.83
CA ASN A 100 5.73 0.12 18.80
C ASN A 100 4.44 -0.51 19.34
N VAL A 101 3.36 -0.40 18.56
CA VAL A 101 2.08 -1.06 18.83
C VAL A 101 2.02 -2.32 17.96
N PRO A 102 1.94 -3.53 18.56
CA PRO A 102 1.91 -4.77 17.79
C PRO A 102 0.60 -4.89 17.02
N LEU A 103 0.69 -5.13 15.71
CA LEU A 103 -0.46 -5.28 14.81
C LEU A 103 -0.78 -6.75 14.48
N GLY A 104 -0.01 -7.71 15.00
CA GLY A 104 -0.16 -9.15 14.71
C GLY A 104 0.31 -9.59 13.31
N LYS A 105 0.23 -8.72 12.32
CA LYS A 105 0.75 -8.90 10.95
C LYS A 105 1.38 -7.60 10.44
N THR A 106 2.18 -7.70 9.38
CA THR A 106 2.87 -6.55 8.78
C THR A 106 2.21 -6.04 7.52
N SER A 107 1.34 -6.81 6.86
CA SER A 107 0.75 -6.49 5.56
C SER A 107 -0.78 -6.59 5.60
N PHE A 108 -1.46 -5.64 4.98
CA PHE A 108 -2.90 -5.43 5.08
C PHE A 108 -3.56 -5.16 3.71
N LYS A 109 -4.86 -5.44 3.61
CA LYS A 109 -5.73 -5.06 2.48
C LYS A 109 -6.83 -4.07 2.91
N ASP A 110 -7.43 -3.39 1.94
CA ASP A 110 -8.56 -2.50 2.17
C ASP A 110 -9.72 -3.20 2.90
N GLY A 111 -10.30 -2.50 3.88
CA GLY A 111 -11.37 -2.99 4.75
C GLY A 111 -10.95 -4.00 5.80
N GLU A 112 -9.67 -4.35 5.90
CA GLU A 112 -9.17 -5.29 6.89
C GLU A 112 -9.04 -4.65 8.27
N ASP A 113 -9.41 -5.40 9.31
CA ASP A 113 -9.36 -4.96 10.69
C ASP A 113 -8.13 -5.51 11.44
N VAL A 114 -7.75 -4.79 12.50
CA VAL A 114 -6.70 -5.18 13.44
C VAL A 114 -7.09 -4.80 14.85
N THR A 115 -6.89 -5.73 15.78
CA THR A 115 -7.06 -5.48 17.21
C THR A 115 -5.75 -5.02 17.82
N LEU A 116 -5.76 -3.84 18.40
CA LEU A 116 -4.61 -3.22 19.06
C LEU A 116 -4.69 -3.46 20.56
N ALA A 117 -3.63 -4.05 21.11
CA ALA A 117 -3.48 -4.25 22.55
C ALA A 117 -2.74 -3.08 23.20
N GLY A 118 -3.15 -2.69 24.40
CA GLY A 118 -2.46 -1.68 25.21
C GLY A 118 -2.63 -0.24 24.71
N VAL A 119 -3.66 0.03 23.90
CA VAL A 119 -4.00 1.38 23.45
C VAL A 119 -5.26 1.84 24.18
N PRO A 120 -5.17 2.85 25.07
CA PRO A 120 -6.35 3.36 25.76
C PRO A 120 -7.21 4.24 24.83
N VAL A 121 -8.52 4.25 25.10
CA VAL A 121 -9.43 5.26 24.52
C VAL A 121 -8.94 6.66 24.89
N GLY A 122 -8.95 7.58 23.92
CA GLY A 122 -8.36 8.91 23.98
C GLY A 122 -6.89 8.97 23.56
N GLY A 123 -6.21 7.83 23.44
CA GLY A 123 -4.83 7.74 22.97
C GLY A 123 -4.67 8.07 21.49
N THR A 124 -3.46 8.50 21.10
CA THR A 124 -3.11 8.73 19.69
C THR A 124 -2.13 7.67 19.21
N ILE A 125 -2.44 7.07 18.07
CA ILE A 125 -1.57 6.14 17.35
C ILE A 125 -1.10 6.82 16.07
N LYS A 126 0.20 6.79 15.82
CA LYS A 126 0.79 7.19 14.55
C LYS A 126 1.09 5.94 13.75
N PHE A 127 0.59 5.89 12.55
CA PHE A 127 0.82 4.79 11.64
C PHE A 127 1.70 5.25 10.48
N SER A 128 2.53 4.34 9.99
CA SER A 128 3.28 4.49 8.74
C SER A 128 2.92 3.35 7.80
N SER A 129 2.72 3.67 6.53
CA SER A 129 2.35 2.71 5.49
C SER A 129 3.34 2.74 4.33
N GLN A 130 3.72 1.56 3.84
CA GLN A 130 4.68 1.39 2.75
C GLN A 130 4.14 0.37 1.74
N LYS A 131 4.29 0.67 0.45
CA LYS A 131 3.92 -0.23 -0.65
C LYS A 131 4.78 0.12 -1.87
N GLU A 132 5.32 -0.89 -2.55
CA GLU A 132 6.10 -0.70 -3.77
C GLU A 132 5.27 0.00 -4.86
N GLY A 133 5.87 1.01 -5.51
CA GLY A 133 5.19 1.89 -6.46
C GLY A 133 4.31 2.98 -5.81
N TYR A 134 4.41 3.18 -4.49
CA TYR A 134 3.69 4.22 -3.75
C TYR A 134 4.61 4.99 -2.84
N ILE A 135 4.31 6.27 -2.65
CA ILE A 135 4.98 7.13 -1.68
C ILE A 135 4.54 6.70 -0.27
N ASP A 136 5.51 6.57 0.63
CA ASP A 136 5.28 6.24 2.04
C ASP A 136 4.27 7.21 2.69
N GLY A 137 3.24 6.64 3.29
CA GLY A 137 2.17 7.36 3.98
C GLY A 137 2.41 7.43 5.49
N LYS A 138 2.03 8.55 6.12
CA LYS A 138 2.00 8.71 7.58
C LYS A 138 0.66 9.33 7.98
N PHE A 139 0.00 8.76 8.97
CA PHE A 139 -1.24 9.31 9.52
C PHE A 139 -1.32 9.11 11.03
N SER A 140 -2.15 9.91 11.70
CA SER A 140 -2.40 9.79 13.13
C SER A 140 -3.89 9.55 13.36
N LEU A 141 -4.21 8.56 14.20
CA LEU A 141 -5.56 8.24 14.63
C LEU A 141 -5.68 8.55 16.12
N GLN A 142 -6.66 9.37 16.48
CA GLN A 142 -7.08 9.50 17.87
C GLN A 142 -8.16 8.44 18.15
N VAL A 143 -7.89 7.55 19.10
CA VAL A 143 -8.81 6.49 19.48
C VAL A 143 -9.99 7.11 20.23
N SER A 144 -11.17 7.04 19.65
CA SER A 144 -12.40 7.62 20.23
C SER A 144 -13.30 6.58 20.91
N GLY A 145 -13.12 5.30 20.57
CA GLY A 145 -13.87 4.19 21.15
C GLY A 145 -13.18 2.84 20.92
N THR A 146 -13.92 1.74 21.08
CA THR A 146 -13.43 0.38 20.86
C THR A 146 -13.31 0.03 19.38
N GLU A 147 -14.06 0.69 18.51
CA GLU A 147 -13.99 0.53 17.05
C GLU A 147 -13.65 1.88 16.42
N ASN A 148 -12.64 1.90 15.56
CA ASN A 148 -12.21 3.12 14.88
C ASN A 148 -11.88 2.82 13.40
N LEU A 149 -12.07 3.82 12.55
CA LEU A 149 -11.71 3.76 11.15
C LEU A 149 -10.40 4.53 10.91
N ALA A 150 -9.39 3.87 10.37
CA ALA A 150 -8.14 4.47 9.94
C ALA A 150 -8.17 4.71 8.43
N LEU A 151 -8.26 5.98 8.03
CA LEU A 151 -8.23 6.38 6.62
C LEU A 151 -6.79 6.52 6.15
N LEU A 152 -6.33 5.61 5.28
CA LEU A 152 -5.03 5.73 4.62
C LEU A 152 -5.21 5.95 3.13
N ARG A 153 -4.77 7.11 2.68
CA ARG A 153 -4.65 7.41 1.25
C ARG A 153 -3.18 7.39 0.88
N MET A 154 -2.79 6.46 0.02
CA MET A 154 -1.44 6.40 -0.52
C MET A 154 -1.40 7.09 -1.89
N LYS A 155 -0.37 7.89 -2.14
CA LYS A 155 -0.13 8.47 -3.45
C LYS A 155 0.80 7.54 -4.22
N LYS A 156 0.42 7.15 -5.44
CA LYS A 156 1.28 6.36 -6.30
C LYS A 156 2.58 7.13 -6.58
N ASP A 157 3.71 6.45 -6.46
CA ASP A 157 5.02 7.01 -6.78
C ASP A 157 5.21 6.89 -8.29
N VAL A 158 4.79 7.94 -8.98
CA VAL A 158 4.81 7.99 -10.44
C VAL A 158 6.11 8.65 -10.88
N GLN A 159 7.03 7.84 -11.42
CA GLN A 159 8.23 8.35 -12.06
C GLN A 159 7.91 8.73 -13.50
N THR A 160 8.25 9.96 -13.88
CA THR A 160 8.14 10.42 -15.26
C THR A 160 9.43 10.09 -16.00
N ILE A 161 9.32 9.46 -17.16
CA ILE A 161 10.46 9.07 -18.00
C ILE A 161 10.30 9.64 -19.42
N VAL A 162 11.30 9.39 -20.27
CA VAL A 162 11.22 9.59 -21.72
C VAL A 162 10.90 8.25 -22.36
N GLY A 163 9.65 8.09 -22.81
CA GLY A 163 9.23 6.88 -23.53
C GLY A 163 9.68 6.92 -24.98
N GLN A 164 10.19 5.81 -25.51
CA GLN A 164 10.63 5.72 -26.90
C GLN A 164 9.68 4.85 -27.73
N ILE A 165 9.28 5.37 -28.90
CA ILE A 165 8.41 4.70 -29.86
C ILE A 165 9.16 4.57 -31.20
N SER A 166 9.01 3.45 -31.88
CA SER A 166 9.40 3.25 -33.27
C SER A 166 8.18 2.97 -34.13
N LEU A 167 7.98 3.72 -35.20
CA LEU A 167 6.91 3.51 -36.16
C LEU A 167 7.48 2.88 -37.44
N VAL A 168 6.92 1.75 -37.84
CA VAL A 168 7.34 1.02 -39.05
C VAL A 168 6.13 0.73 -39.94
N ASP A 169 6.34 0.70 -41.24
CA ASP A 169 5.34 0.28 -42.21
C ASP A 169 5.18 -1.25 -42.16
N THR A 170 3.95 -1.75 -42.00
CA THR A 170 3.69 -3.21 -41.91
C THR A 170 4.02 -3.97 -43.21
N GLU A 171 3.98 -3.30 -44.37
CA GLU A 171 4.26 -3.95 -45.67
C GLU A 171 5.75 -4.01 -45.97
N THR A 172 6.47 -2.94 -45.64
CA THR A 172 7.87 -2.77 -46.04
C THR A 172 8.83 -3.00 -44.86
N GLY A 173 8.42 -2.70 -43.64
CA GLY A 173 9.30 -2.57 -42.48
C GLY A 173 10.18 -1.33 -42.53
N ASP A 174 9.90 -0.36 -43.40
CA ASP A 174 10.63 0.92 -43.44
C ASP A 174 10.08 1.88 -42.36
N PRO A 175 10.95 2.74 -41.78
CA PRO A 175 10.54 3.64 -40.71
C PRO A 175 9.61 4.75 -41.20
N VAL A 176 8.60 5.09 -40.39
CA VAL A 176 7.58 6.09 -40.73
C VAL A 176 7.84 7.43 -40.03
N GLY A 177 8.40 8.39 -40.78
CA GLY A 177 8.61 9.76 -40.33
C GLY A 177 7.37 10.66 -40.40
N GLU A 178 7.50 11.88 -39.86
CA GLU A 178 6.51 12.97 -39.97
C GLU A 178 5.09 12.65 -39.45
N ALA A 179 4.96 11.70 -38.52
CA ALA A 179 3.69 11.39 -37.87
C ALA A 179 3.45 12.32 -36.67
N GLN A 180 2.18 12.68 -36.45
CA GLN A 180 1.74 13.25 -35.19
C GLN A 180 1.45 12.10 -34.21
N VAL A 181 2.23 12.03 -33.13
CA VAL A 181 2.13 10.98 -32.11
C VAL A 181 1.72 11.61 -30.78
N ILE A 182 0.57 11.19 -30.25
CA ILE A 182 0.01 11.72 -28.99
C ILE A 182 -0.23 10.56 -28.04
N ALA A 183 0.43 10.57 -26.88
CA ALA A 183 0.22 9.62 -25.80
C ALA A 183 -0.79 10.20 -24.78
N THR A 184 -1.92 9.53 -24.59
CA THR A 184 -2.89 9.81 -23.52
C THR A 184 -2.61 8.92 -22.33
N LEU A 185 -2.24 9.51 -21.19
CA LEU A 185 -1.85 8.81 -19.98
C LEU A 185 -3.07 8.34 -19.16
N SER A 186 -2.84 7.51 -18.15
CA SER A 186 -3.90 6.96 -17.29
C SER A 186 -4.69 8.02 -16.50
N ASP A 187 -4.07 9.18 -16.23
CA ASP A 187 -4.73 10.34 -15.59
C ASP A 187 -5.47 11.25 -16.61
N LYS A 188 -5.54 10.83 -17.88
CA LYS A 188 -6.13 11.54 -19.03
C LYS A 188 -5.36 12.77 -19.48
N SER A 189 -4.18 13.04 -18.93
CA SER A 189 -3.28 14.02 -19.52
C SER A 189 -2.73 13.50 -20.85
N THR A 190 -2.30 14.42 -21.72
CA THR A 190 -1.77 14.09 -23.04
C THR A 190 -0.34 14.61 -23.16
N VAL A 191 0.53 13.78 -23.74
CA VAL A 191 1.91 14.11 -24.09
C VAL A 191 2.06 14.00 -25.60
N GLU A 192 2.51 15.07 -26.24
CA GLU A 192 2.92 15.04 -27.65
C GLU A 192 4.33 14.48 -27.73
N CYS A 193 4.54 13.45 -28.54
CA CYS A 193 5.83 12.82 -28.70
C CYS A 193 6.59 13.49 -29.85
N ASN A 194 7.81 13.92 -29.57
CA ASN A 194 8.65 14.63 -30.53
C ASN A 194 9.42 13.62 -31.39
N ALA A 195 9.74 13.97 -32.64
CA ALA A 195 10.62 13.15 -33.46
C ALA A 195 12.02 13.02 -32.80
N GLY A 196 12.53 11.79 -32.73
CA GLY A 196 13.85 11.46 -32.18
C GLY A 196 14.99 11.61 -33.20
N GLU A 197 16.16 11.08 -32.87
CA GLU A 197 17.38 11.21 -33.70
C GLU A 197 17.32 10.43 -35.04
N SER A 198 16.47 9.41 -35.13
CA SER A 198 16.32 8.56 -36.32
C SER A 198 14.90 8.67 -36.90
N ILE A 199 14.79 8.51 -38.23
CA ILE A 199 13.50 8.50 -38.91
C ILE A 199 12.64 7.37 -38.31
N GLY A 200 11.38 7.67 -38.00
CA GLY A 200 10.45 6.73 -37.38
C GLY A 200 10.56 6.61 -35.86
N ALA A 201 11.59 7.19 -35.22
CA ALA A 201 11.70 7.23 -33.77
C ALA A 201 11.00 8.46 -33.19
N TYR A 202 10.30 8.29 -32.07
CA TYR A 202 9.62 9.35 -31.33
C TYR A 202 9.88 9.25 -29.83
N GLU A 203 10.02 10.40 -29.18
CA GLU A 203 10.27 10.53 -27.75
C GLU A 203 9.10 11.23 -27.06
N CYS A 204 8.44 10.50 -26.15
CA CYS A 204 7.34 10.99 -25.34
C CYS A 204 7.87 11.41 -23.97
N VAL A 205 8.22 12.69 -23.81
CA VAL A 205 8.78 13.22 -22.55
C VAL A 205 7.68 13.42 -21.51
N GLY A 206 7.82 12.82 -20.33
CA GLY A 206 6.89 12.98 -19.22
C GLY A 206 5.81 11.90 -19.13
N VAL A 207 5.96 10.80 -19.87
CA VAL A 207 5.13 9.61 -19.69
C VAL A 207 5.44 8.94 -18.34
N LEU A 208 4.46 8.25 -17.76
CA LEU A 208 4.61 7.59 -16.46
C LEU A 208 5.18 6.18 -16.64
N GLU A 209 6.25 5.86 -15.93
CA GLU A 209 6.90 4.54 -16.01
C GLU A 209 5.96 3.43 -15.52
N GLY A 210 5.88 2.35 -16.31
CA GLY A 210 5.05 1.17 -16.05
C GLY A 210 3.55 1.38 -16.29
N ASP A 211 3.09 2.62 -16.38
CA ASP A 211 1.67 2.94 -16.57
C ASP A 211 1.25 2.81 -18.02
N SER A 212 0.02 2.32 -18.21
CA SER A 212 -0.57 2.16 -19.52
C SER A 212 -0.99 3.51 -20.10
N ALA A 213 -0.55 3.79 -21.31
CA ALA A 213 -0.89 4.94 -22.12
C ALA A 213 -1.53 4.49 -23.43
N LYS A 214 -2.49 5.28 -23.92
CA LYS A 214 -3.07 5.13 -25.24
C LYS A 214 -2.33 6.04 -26.21
N VAL A 215 -1.62 5.49 -27.18
CA VAL A 215 -0.87 6.23 -28.20
C VAL A 215 -1.70 6.32 -29.47
N ASP A 216 -2.11 7.53 -29.83
CA ASP A 216 -2.80 7.82 -31.09
C ASP A 216 -1.77 8.36 -32.10
N VAL A 217 -1.71 7.74 -33.28
CA VAL A 217 -0.77 8.07 -34.36
C VAL A 217 -1.56 8.52 -35.59
N ARG A 218 -1.20 9.70 -36.14
CA ARG A 218 -1.79 10.26 -37.34
C ARG A 218 -0.73 10.67 -38.35
N THR A 219 -0.93 10.34 -39.62
CA THR A 219 -0.04 10.71 -40.71
C THR A 219 -0.79 10.77 -42.03
N SER A 220 -0.23 11.45 -43.03
CA SER A 220 -0.84 11.64 -44.34
C SER A 220 -0.97 10.31 -45.11
N ASN A 221 0.06 9.45 -45.04
CA ASN A 221 0.20 8.28 -45.93
C ASN A 221 -0.27 6.95 -45.32
N PHE A 222 -0.52 6.90 -44.00
CA PHE A 222 -0.95 5.69 -43.27
C PHE A 222 -2.29 5.90 -42.58
N GLU A 223 -2.99 4.80 -42.32
CA GLU A 223 -4.24 4.78 -41.57
C GLU A 223 -4.02 5.26 -40.14
N ASP A 224 -4.95 6.09 -39.64
CA ASP A 224 -4.94 6.55 -38.26
C ASP A 224 -5.00 5.33 -37.33
N SER A 225 -4.05 5.23 -36.41
CA SER A 225 -3.86 4.04 -35.59
C SER A 225 -3.81 4.38 -34.11
N SER A 226 -4.19 3.43 -33.26
CA SER A 226 -4.28 3.63 -31.82
C SER A 226 -3.79 2.39 -31.07
N PHE A 227 -2.81 2.59 -30.19
CA PHE A 227 -2.11 1.53 -29.48
C PHE A 227 -2.24 1.70 -27.98
N THR A 228 -2.19 0.61 -27.23
CA THR A 228 -2.06 0.63 -25.77
C THR A 228 -0.69 0.11 -25.39
N VAL A 229 0.09 0.90 -24.68
CA VAL A 229 1.50 0.60 -24.35
C VAL A 229 1.81 1.00 -22.91
N SER A 230 2.75 0.31 -22.28
CA SER A 230 3.38 0.74 -21.03
C SER A 230 4.82 1.12 -21.30
N PHE A 231 5.24 2.31 -20.89
CA PHE A 231 6.61 2.78 -21.10
C PHE A 231 7.53 2.33 -19.96
N PHE A 232 8.74 1.90 -20.30
CA PHE A 232 9.80 1.59 -19.34
C PHE A 232 11.09 2.29 -19.77
N GLU A 233 11.90 2.74 -18.81
CA GLU A 233 13.15 3.43 -19.12
C GLU A 233 14.07 2.55 -19.99
N GLY A 234 14.60 3.11 -21.08
CA GLY A 234 15.50 2.41 -22.01
C GLY A 234 14.83 1.37 -22.93
N SER A 235 13.50 1.22 -22.88
CA SER A 235 12.75 0.36 -23.80
C SER A 235 12.20 1.15 -24.99
N VAL A 236 12.23 0.53 -26.18
CA VAL A 236 11.61 1.06 -27.40
C VAL A 236 10.38 0.23 -27.72
N SER A 237 9.23 0.87 -27.86
CA SER A 237 8.00 0.22 -28.30
C SER A 237 7.81 0.38 -29.80
N GLU A 238 7.78 -0.71 -30.55
CA GLU A 238 7.58 -0.70 -32.00
C GLU A 238 6.09 -0.84 -32.35
N PHE A 239 5.60 0.00 -33.27
CA PHE A 239 4.25 -0.03 -33.78
C PHE A 239 4.25 -0.10 -35.31
N GLU A 240 3.49 -1.05 -35.83
CA GLU A 240 3.30 -1.20 -37.28
C GLU A 240 2.09 -0.37 -37.75
N LEU A 241 2.28 0.37 -38.83
CA LEU A 241 1.25 1.19 -39.46
C LEU A 241 0.86 0.61 -40.82
N GLN A 242 -0.43 0.61 -41.12
CA GLN A 242 -0.97 0.18 -42.40
C GLN A 242 -1.02 1.36 -43.38
N PRO A 243 -0.44 1.27 -44.58
CA PRO A 243 -0.58 2.29 -45.62
C PRO A 243 -2.04 2.53 -46.02
N LYS A 244 -2.42 3.77 -46.34
CA LYS A 244 -3.78 4.06 -46.84
C LYS A 244 -3.99 3.45 -48.22
N ALA A 245 -5.16 2.86 -48.45
CA ALA A 245 -5.51 2.36 -49.79
C ALA A 245 -5.46 3.45 -50.87
N SER A 246 -5.84 4.69 -50.52
CA SER A 246 -5.77 5.84 -51.42
C SER A 246 -4.36 6.39 -51.65
N ALA A 247 -3.38 6.04 -50.81
CA ALA A 247 -1.97 6.28 -51.12
C ALA A 247 -1.46 5.34 -52.23
N ALA A 248 -2.19 4.24 -52.50
CA ALA A 248 -1.91 3.28 -53.57
C ALA A 248 -2.80 3.49 -54.83
N GLU A 249 -3.98 4.12 -54.72
CA GLU A 249 -4.85 4.40 -55.87
C GLU A 249 -4.42 5.65 -56.66
N GLY A 250 -3.92 5.44 -57.89
CA GLY A 250 -3.65 6.50 -58.87
C GLY A 250 -2.23 7.09 -58.82
N LYS A 251 -1.45 6.77 -57.79
CA LYS A 251 0.01 6.91 -57.78
C LYS A 251 0.58 5.53 -57.46
N SER A 252 1.21 4.89 -58.45
CA SER A 252 1.97 3.67 -58.21
C SER A 252 3.24 4.05 -57.44
N SER A 253 3.25 3.73 -56.15
CA SER A 253 4.46 3.84 -55.31
C SER A 253 5.41 2.71 -55.70
N LEU A 254 6.52 3.07 -56.36
CA LEU A 254 7.60 2.14 -56.65
C LEU A 254 8.63 2.22 -55.52
N ILE A 255 8.66 1.18 -54.69
CA ILE A 255 9.68 1.05 -53.64
C ILE A 255 10.88 0.32 -54.23
N ILE A 256 12.01 1.00 -54.32
CA ILE A 256 13.26 0.43 -54.85
C ILE A 256 14.22 0.20 -53.69
N ARG A 257 14.50 -1.08 -53.40
CA ARG A 257 15.52 -1.48 -52.43
C ARG A 257 16.79 -1.84 -53.16
N VAL A 258 17.85 -1.08 -52.91
CA VAL A 258 19.19 -1.40 -53.41
C VAL A 258 19.90 -2.20 -52.32
N VAL A 259 20.14 -3.46 -52.60
CA VAL A 259 20.87 -4.38 -51.72
C VAL A 259 22.14 -4.86 -52.41
N ASP A 260 23.19 -5.06 -51.62
CA ASP A 260 24.39 -5.71 -52.09
C ASP A 260 24.11 -7.19 -52.37
N SER A 261 24.45 -7.66 -53.58
CA SER A 261 24.07 -9.00 -54.04
C SER A 261 24.76 -10.15 -53.29
N ALA A 262 25.87 -9.90 -52.59
CA ALA A 262 26.62 -10.93 -51.88
C ALA A 262 26.24 -11.01 -50.40
N THR A 263 25.95 -9.87 -49.79
CA THR A 263 25.71 -9.73 -48.35
C THR A 263 24.24 -9.52 -47.99
N GLU A 264 23.39 -9.24 -48.98
CA GLU A 264 21.99 -8.83 -48.82
C GLU A 264 21.80 -7.56 -47.96
N GLN A 265 22.89 -6.83 -47.66
CA GLN A 265 22.83 -5.60 -46.88
C GLN A 265 22.33 -4.42 -47.72
N ARG A 266 21.61 -3.49 -47.07
CA ARG A 266 21.11 -2.27 -47.72
C ARG A 266 22.27 -1.36 -48.14
N VAL A 267 22.26 -0.92 -49.40
CA VAL A 267 23.22 0.05 -49.94
C VAL A 267 22.70 1.45 -49.68
N GLN A 268 23.47 2.26 -48.93
CA GLN A 268 23.14 3.66 -48.68
C GLN A 268 23.71 4.58 -49.78
N GLY A 269 23.00 5.66 -50.09
CA GLY A 269 23.46 6.69 -51.04
C GLY A 269 23.39 6.31 -52.53
N ALA A 270 22.62 5.28 -52.89
CA ALA A 270 22.42 4.93 -54.30
C ALA A 270 21.60 6.00 -55.04
N THR A 271 22.08 6.42 -56.21
CA THR A 271 21.30 7.27 -57.12
C THR A 271 20.50 6.39 -58.06
N ILE A 272 19.18 6.53 -58.03
CA ILE A 272 18.28 5.81 -58.93
C ILE A 272 17.66 6.82 -59.89
N ARG A 273 17.59 6.46 -61.16
CA ARG A 273 16.87 7.22 -62.19
C ARG A 273 15.75 6.34 -62.73
N ILE A 274 14.56 6.91 -62.83
CA ILE A 274 13.38 6.19 -63.32
C ILE A 274 12.97 6.86 -64.63
N PHE A 275 12.78 6.05 -65.66
CA PHE A 275 12.35 6.49 -66.99
C PHE A 275 11.00 5.85 -67.29
N ASP A 276 10.17 6.55 -68.07
CA ASP A 276 8.98 5.95 -68.66
C ASP A 276 9.33 5.10 -69.90
N ALA A 277 8.31 4.61 -70.61
CA ALA A 277 8.50 3.78 -71.79
C ALA A 277 9.12 4.54 -72.99
N ASP A 278 9.12 5.87 -72.96
CA ASP A 278 9.62 6.75 -74.02
C ASP A 278 11.00 7.36 -73.65
N ASP A 279 11.67 6.81 -72.63
CA ASP A 279 12.92 7.31 -72.05
C ASP A 279 12.84 8.74 -71.49
N GLU A 280 11.63 9.23 -71.18
CA GLU A 280 11.46 10.49 -70.48
C GLU A 280 11.74 10.28 -68.99
N GLY A 281 12.65 11.10 -68.43
CA GLY A 281 13.03 11.01 -67.03
C GLY A 281 11.87 11.37 -66.12
N LEU A 282 11.39 10.41 -65.34
CA LEU A 282 10.35 10.60 -64.34
C LEU A 282 10.92 11.13 -63.02
N ILE A 283 12.10 10.62 -62.60
CA ILE A 283 12.87 11.03 -61.40
C ILE A 283 14.37 10.83 -61.65
#